data_AF-A0A7W5ULI8-F1
#
_entry.id   AF-A0A7W5ULI8-F1
#
_cell.length_a   1.000
_cell.length_b   1.000
_cell.length_c   1.000
_cell.angle_alpha   90.00
_cell.angle_beta   90.00
_cell.angle_gamma   90.00
#
_symmetry.space_group_name_H-M   'P 1'
#
loop_
_entity.id
_entity.type
_entity.pdbx_description
1 polymer ?
#
loop_
_entity_poly.entity_id
_entity_poly.type
_entity_poly.pdbx_seq_one_letter_code
_entity_poly.pdbx_strand_id
1 'polypeptide(L)'
;MKNLTIAGTVTAPANTDNYHTAGLVGFSENTTLQNCIVKAAIHLGKTGDQYSGGLIGHILSNNTTIKDCAFIGSITGDNGNVSNIAGLIAWGDAGTTTISNSYVNATYTNVSGLNAILRRDKGSQNNLSHVYYSEKSKGINPDHNKNGNLGEQVTADQLKNGYVAYKLQNSRNNTVWGQVLGSNNEPLLTADRAKRVYKVDFTYNSQVRATRYANSGKTIYGSMPTFTAKDLLGSDYNEHHYYSGIAFEGGFSASTNVTADKRVTVSFTEKDCYEIASKENWKEFCDLVNGGQTKLNAKMTANVDLGSDITMAGIYATCKYSGTFDGQNHTLTINWNAGSENEIAPFLIVNDATIRNLRTQGEIKANSHGLSGLVGDAYGTTTLSGCVSAVNITSSYNDGGCDAAGIIECVRDNAKVTITDCIVKGKFTATTDNGKKYMGGFVCNQEGTCTLTNCLYIGKNNATGGYTFAKNANTDHCYYLNTCGKAQGDRVTEEQLKNGEVAYKLQ
;
A
#
# COMPACT_ATOMS: atom_id res chain seq x y z
N MET A 1 -49.49 8.16 -8.11
CA MET A 1 -49.51 6.96 -7.24
C MET A 1 -48.44 7.07 -6.18
N LYS A 2 -48.74 6.67 -4.93
CA LYS A 2 -47.78 6.76 -3.82
C LYS A 2 -47.78 5.54 -2.91
N ASN A 3 -46.62 5.19 -2.35
CA ASN A 3 -46.46 4.16 -1.30
C ASN A 3 -46.95 2.77 -1.73
N LEU A 4 -46.54 2.30 -2.91
CA LEU A 4 -46.93 1.00 -3.44
C LEU A 4 -45.74 0.06 -3.52
N THR A 5 -45.94 -1.20 -3.14
CA THR A 5 -45.02 -2.29 -3.48
C THR A 5 -45.78 -3.30 -4.31
N ILE A 6 -45.37 -3.51 -5.55
CA ILE A 6 -45.96 -4.50 -6.46
C ILE A 6 -45.03 -5.71 -6.52
N ALA A 7 -45.58 -6.89 -6.29
CA ALA A 7 -44.90 -8.17 -6.42
C ALA A 7 -45.81 -9.14 -7.20
N GLY A 8 -45.29 -10.32 -7.54
CA GLY A 8 -45.99 -11.30 -8.37
C GLY A 8 -45.55 -11.24 -9.83
N THR A 9 -46.47 -11.52 -10.74
CA THR A 9 -46.17 -11.68 -12.17
C THR A 9 -47.10 -10.82 -13.02
N VAL A 10 -46.53 -10.11 -14.00
CA VAL A 10 -47.27 -9.44 -15.07
C VAL A 10 -46.97 -10.19 -16.37
N THR A 11 -47.99 -10.77 -16.99
CA THR A 11 -47.82 -11.53 -18.23
C THR A 11 -48.53 -10.84 -19.37
N ALA A 12 -47.79 -10.58 -20.44
CA ALA A 12 -48.25 -10.01 -21.69
C ALA A 12 -48.30 -11.15 -22.74
N PRO A 13 -49.49 -11.67 -23.09
CA PRO A 13 -49.62 -12.80 -24.01
C PRO A 13 -49.10 -12.50 -25.43
N ALA A 14 -48.66 -13.53 -26.16
CA ALA A 14 -48.09 -13.36 -27.51
C ALA A 14 -49.09 -12.81 -28.56
N ASN A 15 -50.39 -13.11 -28.38
CA ASN A 15 -51.43 -12.87 -29.39
C ASN A 15 -52.24 -11.58 -29.14
N THR A 16 -51.68 -10.63 -28.38
CA THR A 16 -52.37 -9.38 -28.01
C THR A 16 -51.50 -8.16 -28.29
N ASP A 17 -52.11 -6.99 -28.49
CA ASP A 17 -51.38 -5.72 -28.65
C ASP A 17 -51.05 -5.11 -27.29
N ASN A 18 -49.92 -5.54 -26.73
CA ASN A 18 -49.45 -5.25 -25.38
C ASN A 18 -48.07 -4.60 -25.35
N TYR A 19 -47.80 -3.78 -26.37
CA TYR A 19 -46.56 -3.05 -26.63
C TYR A 19 -46.11 -2.06 -25.55
N HIS A 20 -46.82 -1.93 -24.43
CA HIS A 20 -46.47 -1.00 -23.35
C HIS A 20 -46.63 -1.65 -21.98
N THR A 21 -46.32 -2.95 -21.90
CA THR A 21 -46.44 -3.70 -20.66
C THR A 21 -45.51 -3.12 -19.60
N ALA A 22 -46.02 -2.94 -18.39
CA ALA A 22 -45.23 -2.42 -17.29
C ALA A 22 -45.61 -3.04 -15.97
N GLY A 23 -44.68 -2.97 -15.01
CA GLY A 23 -44.93 -3.47 -13.67
C GLY A 23 -45.89 -2.61 -12.85
N LEU A 24 -46.14 -1.35 -13.25
CA LEU A 24 -47.07 -0.46 -12.55
C LEU A 24 -48.01 0.30 -13.50
N VAL A 25 -47.51 0.94 -14.55
CA VAL A 25 -48.32 1.81 -15.44
C VAL A 25 -48.03 1.52 -16.91
N GLY A 26 -49.02 1.02 -17.66
CA GLY A 26 -48.83 0.79 -19.10
C GLY A 26 -48.68 2.11 -19.86
N PHE A 27 -49.68 2.98 -19.76
CA PHE A 27 -49.70 4.31 -20.35
C PHE A 27 -49.92 5.38 -19.29
N SER A 28 -49.21 6.49 -19.41
CA SER A 28 -49.28 7.59 -18.47
C SER A 28 -49.28 8.94 -19.17
N GLU A 29 -50.06 9.86 -18.63
CA GLU A 29 -50.07 11.27 -18.99
C GLU A 29 -50.04 12.07 -17.67
N ASN A 30 -49.22 13.11 -17.59
CA ASN A 30 -49.08 13.97 -16.41
C ASN A 30 -48.99 13.20 -15.06
N THR A 31 -47.98 12.33 -14.92
CA THR A 31 -47.95 11.33 -13.85
C THR A 31 -46.90 11.59 -12.79
N THR A 32 -47.28 11.39 -11.53
CA THR A 32 -46.35 11.37 -10.38
C THR A 32 -46.35 10.00 -9.71
N LEU A 33 -45.19 9.35 -9.71
CA LEU A 33 -44.91 8.15 -8.92
C LEU A 33 -44.02 8.53 -7.74
N GLN A 34 -44.44 8.18 -6.53
CA GLN A 34 -43.66 8.43 -5.33
C GLN A 34 -43.62 7.20 -4.42
N ASN A 35 -42.45 6.78 -3.95
CA ASN A 35 -42.36 5.64 -3.04
C ASN A 35 -42.97 4.35 -3.63
N CYS A 36 -42.75 4.10 -4.91
CA CYS A 36 -43.26 2.92 -5.61
C CYS A 36 -42.14 1.92 -5.91
N ILE A 37 -42.28 0.68 -5.45
CA ILE A 37 -41.31 -0.40 -5.66
C ILE A 37 -41.98 -1.51 -6.46
N VAL A 38 -41.43 -1.84 -7.62
CA VAL A 38 -41.87 -2.99 -8.42
C VAL A 38 -40.85 -4.11 -8.28
N LYS A 39 -41.30 -5.24 -7.75
CA LYS A 39 -40.58 -6.51 -7.63
C LYS A 39 -41.11 -7.59 -8.58
N ALA A 40 -42.12 -7.25 -9.39
CA ALA A 40 -42.81 -8.21 -10.22
C ALA A 40 -41.92 -8.78 -11.33
N ALA A 41 -42.16 -10.04 -11.69
CA ALA A 41 -41.64 -10.64 -12.91
C ALA A 41 -42.53 -10.23 -14.08
N ILE A 42 -41.96 -9.54 -15.07
CA ILE A 42 -42.66 -9.10 -16.28
C ILE A 42 -42.31 -10.07 -17.40
N HIS A 43 -43.32 -10.74 -17.93
CA HIS A 43 -43.22 -11.78 -18.95
C HIS A 43 -43.84 -11.28 -20.25
N LEU A 44 -43.05 -11.26 -21.32
CA LEU A 44 -43.40 -10.72 -22.63
C LEU A 44 -43.44 -11.87 -23.64
N GLY A 45 -44.64 -12.29 -24.04
CA GLY A 45 -44.85 -13.38 -24.98
C GLY A 45 -44.63 -12.99 -26.43
N LYS A 46 -44.72 -11.69 -26.76
CA LYS A 46 -44.50 -11.17 -28.12
C LYS A 46 -43.04 -10.77 -28.30
N THR A 47 -42.42 -11.19 -29.40
CA THR A 47 -41.02 -10.87 -29.72
C THR A 47 -40.89 -9.50 -30.39
N GLY A 48 -39.66 -8.99 -30.49
CA GLY A 48 -39.38 -7.69 -31.13
C GLY A 48 -39.65 -6.50 -30.20
N ASP A 49 -40.05 -5.36 -30.77
CA ASP A 49 -40.22 -4.11 -30.03
C ASP A 49 -41.43 -4.16 -29.09
N GLN A 50 -41.22 -3.95 -27.79
CA GLN A 50 -42.26 -4.13 -26.76
C GLN A 50 -42.50 -2.90 -25.86
N TYR A 51 -41.77 -1.80 -26.02
CA TYR A 51 -41.81 -0.57 -25.17
C TYR A 51 -42.24 -0.83 -23.71
N SER A 52 -41.59 -1.81 -23.08
CA SER A 52 -41.99 -2.34 -21.77
C SER A 52 -41.03 -1.91 -20.67
N GLY A 53 -41.59 -1.49 -19.53
CA GLY A 53 -40.84 -0.81 -18.47
C GLY A 53 -41.10 -1.39 -17.10
N GLY A 54 -40.08 -1.37 -16.23
CA GLY A 54 -40.27 -1.83 -14.85
C GLY A 54 -41.32 -1.03 -14.08
N LEU A 55 -41.40 0.30 -14.28
CA LEU A 55 -42.46 1.13 -13.71
C LEU A 55 -43.49 1.56 -14.74
N ILE A 56 -43.05 2.18 -15.84
CA ILE A 56 -43.92 2.78 -16.86
C ILE A 56 -43.57 2.25 -18.25
N GLY A 57 -44.57 1.84 -19.02
CA GLY A 57 -44.40 1.47 -20.43
C GLY A 57 -44.21 2.73 -21.28
N HIS A 58 -45.23 3.59 -21.33
CA HIS A 58 -45.24 4.80 -22.17
C HIS A 58 -45.71 6.04 -21.40
N ILE A 59 -44.95 7.12 -21.53
CA ILE A 59 -45.33 8.48 -21.16
C ILE A 59 -45.75 9.28 -22.40
N LEU A 60 -46.99 9.74 -22.46
CA LEU A 60 -47.50 10.67 -23.49
C LEU A 60 -46.98 12.09 -23.27
N SER A 61 -47.19 12.99 -24.23
CA SER A 61 -46.51 14.30 -24.29
C SER A 61 -46.85 15.27 -23.13
N ASN A 62 -46.26 15.05 -21.94
CA ASN A 62 -46.55 15.75 -20.71
C ASN A 62 -45.46 15.55 -19.64
N ASN A 63 -45.60 16.23 -18.50
CA ASN A 63 -44.63 16.15 -17.41
C ASN A 63 -44.77 14.86 -16.59
N THR A 64 -43.65 14.22 -16.25
CA THR A 64 -43.63 13.05 -15.37
C THR A 64 -42.62 13.21 -14.25
N THR A 65 -43.03 12.85 -13.03
CA THR A 65 -42.16 12.83 -11.85
C THR A 65 -42.09 11.43 -11.27
N ILE A 66 -40.88 10.87 -11.18
CA ILE A 66 -40.58 9.65 -10.44
C ILE A 66 -39.69 10.01 -9.27
N LYS A 67 -40.13 9.69 -8.07
CA LYS A 67 -39.40 10.01 -6.84
C LYS A 67 -39.42 8.82 -5.91
N ASP A 68 -38.27 8.44 -5.38
CA ASP A 68 -38.18 7.37 -4.38
C ASP A 68 -38.78 6.04 -4.89
N CYS A 69 -38.55 5.72 -6.17
CA CYS A 69 -39.07 4.49 -6.77
C CYS A 69 -37.95 3.51 -7.09
N ALA A 70 -38.29 2.22 -7.20
CA ALA A 70 -37.34 1.22 -7.66
C ALA A 70 -37.98 0.13 -8.51
N PHE A 71 -37.19 -0.40 -9.44
CA PHE A 71 -37.49 -1.66 -10.11
C PHE A 71 -36.42 -2.69 -9.74
N ILE A 72 -36.87 -3.74 -9.06
CA ILE A 72 -36.04 -4.83 -8.53
C ILE A 72 -36.66 -6.21 -8.87
N GLY A 73 -37.42 -6.24 -9.95
CA GLY A 73 -38.02 -7.46 -10.49
C GLY A 73 -37.20 -8.04 -11.64
N SER A 74 -37.90 -8.59 -12.62
CA SER A 74 -37.29 -9.12 -13.84
C SER A 74 -38.10 -8.80 -15.07
N ILE A 75 -37.47 -8.76 -16.25
CA ILE A 75 -38.16 -8.71 -17.54
C ILE A 75 -37.66 -9.85 -18.42
N THR A 76 -38.59 -10.68 -18.89
CA THR A 76 -38.30 -11.89 -19.68
C THR A 76 -39.08 -11.88 -20.98
N GLY A 77 -38.38 -12.03 -22.12
CA GLY A 77 -39.01 -12.41 -23.39
C GLY A 77 -39.24 -13.92 -23.43
N ASP A 78 -40.48 -14.36 -23.28
CA ASP A 78 -40.80 -15.80 -23.12
C ASP A 78 -40.59 -16.61 -24.40
N ASN A 79 -40.85 -16.00 -25.56
CA ASN A 79 -40.80 -16.64 -26.87
C ASN A 79 -39.62 -16.18 -27.75
N GLY A 80 -38.65 -15.47 -27.16
CA GLY A 80 -37.48 -14.96 -27.87
C GLY A 80 -37.13 -13.52 -27.51
N ASN A 81 -36.22 -12.94 -28.27
CA ASN A 81 -35.67 -11.61 -27.95
C ASN A 81 -36.73 -10.50 -28.05
N VAL A 82 -36.77 -9.66 -27.02
CA VAL A 82 -37.54 -8.41 -26.98
C VAL A 82 -36.62 -7.20 -26.92
N SER A 83 -37.07 -6.11 -27.52
CA SER A 83 -36.36 -4.83 -27.59
C SER A 83 -37.24 -3.70 -27.09
N ASN A 84 -36.62 -2.53 -26.91
CA ASN A 84 -37.25 -1.34 -26.36
C ASN A 84 -37.68 -1.48 -24.90
N ILE A 85 -36.83 -2.11 -24.10
CA ILE A 85 -37.06 -2.35 -22.69
C ILE A 85 -36.36 -1.28 -21.84
N ALA A 86 -36.95 -0.89 -20.71
CA ALA A 86 -36.24 -0.11 -19.71
C ALA A 86 -36.53 -0.48 -18.26
N GLY A 87 -35.59 -0.16 -17.37
CA GLY A 87 -35.75 -0.44 -15.95
C GLY A 87 -36.82 0.41 -15.26
N LEU A 88 -36.92 1.71 -15.56
CA LEU A 88 -38.00 2.55 -15.02
C LEU A 88 -39.06 2.87 -16.07
N ILE A 89 -38.68 3.51 -17.17
CA ILE A 89 -39.62 4.02 -18.18
C ILE A 89 -39.20 3.57 -19.58
N ALA A 90 -40.02 2.78 -20.25
CA ALA A 90 -39.66 2.20 -21.55
C ALA A 90 -39.69 3.19 -22.71
N TRP A 91 -40.62 4.14 -22.68
CA TRP A 91 -40.75 5.20 -23.68
C TRP A 91 -41.38 6.46 -23.11
N GLY A 92 -40.98 7.62 -23.63
CA GLY A 92 -41.62 8.88 -23.35
C GLY A 92 -41.55 9.85 -24.52
N ASP A 93 -42.68 10.49 -24.80
CA ASP A 93 -42.83 11.49 -25.84
C ASP A 93 -42.30 12.88 -25.39
N ALA A 94 -42.75 13.96 -26.03
CA ALA A 94 -42.32 15.32 -25.73
C ALA A 94 -42.74 15.78 -24.32
N GLY A 95 -41.86 16.44 -23.57
CA GLY A 95 -42.17 16.91 -22.22
C GLY A 95 -40.97 16.87 -21.27
N THR A 96 -41.22 17.04 -19.97
CA THR A 96 -40.18 16.99 -18.93
C THR A 96 -40.33 15.77 -18.04
N THR A 97 -39.28 14.98 -17.91
CA THR A 97 -39.23 13.84 -16.98
C THR A 97 -38.22 14.13 -15.89
N THR A 98 -38.69 14.15 -14.65
CA THR A 98 -37.86 14.33 -13.45
C THR A 98 -37.79 13.02 -12.68
N ILE A 99 -36.59 12.47 -12.49
CA ILE A 99 -36.36 11.23 -11.72
C ILE A 99 -35.42 11.55 -10.57
N SER A 100 -35.83 11.23 -9.36
CA SER A 100 -35.02 11.47 -8.16
C SER A 100 -35.00 10.31 -7.17
N ASN A 101 -33.85 10.10 -6.53
CA ASN A 101 -33.65 9.13 -5.45
C ASN A 101 -34.23 7.74 -5.78
N SER A 102 -33.98 7.25 -7.00
CA SER A 102 -34.60 6.05 -7.54
C SER A 102 -33.53 5.11 -8.09
N TYR A 103 -33.80 3.80 -8.12
CA TYR A 103 -32.80 2.87 -8.63
C TYR A 103 -33.37 1.64 -9.33
N VAL A 104 -32.52 0.95 -10.10
CA VAL A 104 -32.85 -0.30 -10.79
C VAL A 104 -31.84 -1.38 -10.42
N ASN A 105 -32.35 -2.51 -9.90
CA ASN A 105 -31.57 -3.72 -9.66
C ASN A 105 -32.37 -4.93 -10.15
N ALA A 106 -32.57 -5.00 -11.45
CA ALA A 106 -33.41 -5.99 -12.09
C ALA A 106 -32.61 -6.95 -12.98
N THR A 107 -33.19 -8.12 -13.24
CA THR A 107 -32.65 -9.11 -14.18
C THR A 107 -33.42 -9.08 -15.51
N TYR A 108 -32.71 -9.41 -16.59
CA TYR A 108 -33.27 -9.37 -17.94
C TYR A 108 -32.92 -10.68 -18.66
N THR A 109 -33.90 -11.30 -19.32
CA THR A 109 -33.72 -12.55 -20.06
C THR A 109 -34.35 -12.42 -21.44
N ASN A 110 -33.61 -12.82 -22.48
CA ASN A 110 -34.01 -12.62 -23.88
C ASN A 110 -34.33 -11.15 -24.19
N VAL A 111 -33.47 -10.22 -23.78
CA VAL A 111 -33.61 -8.79 -24.06
C VAL A 111 -32.43 -8.33 -24.92
N SER A 112 -32.74 -7.79 -26.11
CA SER A 112 -31.74 -7.33 -27.08
C SER A 112 -31.57 -5.81 -27.13
N GLY A 113 -32.52 -5.05 -26.55
CA GLY A 113 -32.50 -3.58 -26.49
C GLY A 113 -32.98 -3.07 -25.14
N LEU A 114 -32.06 -2.67 -24.26
CA LEU A 114 -32.29 -2.26 -22.88
C LEU A 114 -31.68 -0.88 -22.59
N ASN A 115 -32.45 0.00 -21.95
CA ASN A 115 -31.92 1.14 -21.21
C ASN A 115 -32.15 0.96 -19.71
N ALA A 116 -31.13 1.23 -18.90
CA ALA A 116 -31.24 1.01 -17.46
C ALA A 116 -32.37 1.83 -16.80
N ILE A 117 -32.62 3.05 -17.27
CA ILE A 117 -33.51 4.00 -16.60
C ILE A 117 -34.67 4.44 -17.49
N LEU A 118 -34.40 5.04 -18.64
CA LEU A 118 -35.41 5.71 -19.46
C LEU A 118 -35.01 5.76 -20.93
N ARG A 119 -35.98 5.54 -21.82
CA ARG A 119 -35.86 5.84 -23.26
C ARG A 119 -36.88 6.91 -23.63
N ARG A 120 -36.52 7.80 -24.56
CA ARG A 120 -37.37 8.92 -25.00
C ARG A 120 -37.17 9.30 -26.44
N ASP A 121 -38.13 10.04 -26.98
CA ASP A 121 -38.00 10.72 -28.27
C ASP A 121 -37.06 11.95 -28.23
N LYS A 122 -36.54 12.34 -29.40
CA LYS A 122 -35.55 13.41 -29.60
C LYS A 122 -36.13 14.80 -29.23
N GLY A 123 -35.37 15.60 -28.47
CA GLY A 123 -35.75 16.99 -28.11
C GLY A 123 -36.38 17.15 -26.71
N SER A 124 -36.30 16.11 -25.89
CA SER A 124 -37.03 15.99 -24.62
C SER A 124 -36.10 16.21 -23.39
N GLN A 125 -36.56 16.91 -22.35
CA GLN A 125 -35.70 17.38 -21.22
C GLN A 125 -35.72 16.43 -20.01
N ASN A 126 -34.59 15.78 -19.72
CA ASN A 126 -34.42 14.82 -18.61
C ASN A 126 -33.73 15.45 -17.40
N ASN A 127 -34.39 15.43 -16.23
CA ASN A 127 -33.83 15.91 -14.96
C ASN A 127 -33.61 14.74 -13.99
N LEU A 128 -32.39 14.20 -13.93
CA LEU A 128 -32.04 13.07 -13.07
C LEU A 128 -31.20 13.53 -11.87
N SER A 129 -31.56 13.10 -10.67
CA SER A 129 -30.80 13.38 -9.44
C SER A 129 -30.80 12.16 -8.52
N HIS A 130 -29.62 11.63 -8.18
CA HIS A 130 -29.49 10.41 -7.34
C HIS A 130 -30.25 9.21 -7.95
N VAL A 131 -29.94 8.90 -9.22
CA VAL A 131 -30.54 7.79 -9.96
C VAL A 131 -29.48 6.76 -10.28
N TYR A 132 -29.67 5.52 -9.81
CA TYR A 132 -28.65 4.47 -9.86
C TYR A 132 -29.15 3.22 -10.59
N TYR A 133 -28.25 2.44 -11.18
CA TYR A 133 -28.57 1.12 -11.71
C TYR A 133 -27.46 0.10 -11.46
N SER A 134 -27.85 -1.13 -11.17
CA SER A 134 -26.91 -2.23 -10.94
C SER A 134 -26.20 -2.68 -12.23
N GLU A 135 -25.08 -3.37 -12.09
CA GLU A 135 -24.41 -4.07 -13.21
C GLU A 135 -25.36 -5.00 -14.01
N LYS A 136 -26.31 -5.64 -13.34
CA LYS A 136 -27.32 -6.52 -13.96
C LYS A 136 -28.28 -5.77 -14.87
N SER A 137 -28.40 -4.47 -14.68
CA SER A 137 -29.32 -3.58 -15.40
C SER A 137 -28.59 -2.63 -16.34
N LYS A 138 -27.28 -2.85 -16.58
CA LYS A 138 -26.52 -2.11 -17.57
C LYS A 138 -27.18 -2.29 -18.95
N GLY A 139 -27.36 -1.20 -19.68
CA GLY A 139 -28.06 -1.23 -20.97
C GLY A 139 -27.36 -2.12 -22.01
N ILE A 140 -28.18 -2.68 -22.91
CA ILE A 140 -27.81 -3.60 -23.99
C ILE A 140 -28.30 -2.95 -25.28
N ASN A 141 -27.41 -2.68 -26.24
CA ASN A 141 -27.72 -1.95 -27.49
C ASN A 141 -28.67 -0.75 -27.26
N PRO A 142 -28.30 0.23 -26.43
CA PRO A 142 -29.21 1.31 -26.02
C PRO A 142 -29.57 2.30 -27.15
N ASP A 143 -29.13 2.05 -28.38
CA ASP A 143 -28.76 3.08 -29.37
C ASP A 143 -29.92 3.65 -30.22
N HIS A 144 -31.15 3.53 -29.76
CA HIS A 144 -32.29 4.14 -30.46
C HIS A 144 -32.76 5.50 -29.91
N ASN A 145 -32.06 6.13 -28.94
CA ASN A 145 -32.14 7.60 -28.74
C ASN A 145 -31.04 8.22 -27.83
N LYS A 146 -29.78 8.16 -28.30
CA LYS A 146 -28.73 9.21 -28.19
C LYS A 146 -28.47 9.93 -26.85
N ASN A 147 -28.46 9.26 -25.70
CA ASN A 147 -27.78 9.77 -24.48
C ASN A 147 -27.15 8.66 -23.62
N GLY A 148 -26.91 7.47 -24.19
CA GLY A 148 -26.29 6.35 -23.47
C GLY A 148 -27.15 5.79 -22.32
N ASN A 149 -26.48 5.10 -21.38
CA ASN A 149 -27.12 4.67 -20.14
C ASN A 149 -27.34 5.90 -19.25
N LEU A 150 -28.60 6.21 -18.95
CA LEU A 150 -28.95 7.29 -18.03
C LEU A 150 -28.77 6.82 -16.57
N GLY A 151 -28.37 7.71 -15.67
CA GLY A 151 -28.08 7.39 -14.26
C GLY A 151 -26.64 6.92 -14.01
N GLU A 152 -26.33 6.62 -12.75
CA GLU A 152 -25.00 6.18 -12.31
C GLU A 152 -24.98 4.66 -12.12
N GLN A 153 -24.07 3.96 -12.80
CA GLN A 153 -23.87 2.52 -12.59
C GLN A 153 -23.26 2.28 -11.20
N VAL A 154 -23.74 1.25 -10.50
CA VAL A 154 -23.21 0.81 -9.21
C VAL A 154 -22.84 -0.67 -9.25
N THR A 155 -21.77 -1.03 -8.53
CA THR A 155 -21.30 -2.42 -8.41
C THR A 155 -22.16 -3.24 -7.45
N ALA A 156 -22.08 -4.57 -7.55
CA ALA A 156 -22.70 -5.45 -6.57
C ALA A 156 -22.24 -5.16 -5.12
N ASP A 157 -20.99 -4.76 -4.92
CA ASP A 157 -20.45 -4.42 -3.60
C ASP A 157 -21.01 -3.10 -3.07
N GLN A 158 -21.14 -2.07 -3.91
CA GLN A 158 -21.79 -0.81 -3.54
C GLN A 158 -23.26 -0.99 -3.13
N LEU A 159 -23.96 -1.93 -3.77
CA LEU A 159 -25.33 -2.30 -3.38
C LEU A 159 -25.38 -2.97 -2.01
N LYS A 160 -24.38 -3.77 -1.63
CA LYS A 160 -24.35 -4.50 -0.35
C LYS A 160 -23.78 -3.69 0.81
N ASN A 161 -22.85 -2.79 0.53
CA ASN A 161 -22.08 -2.08 1.56
C ASN A 161 -22.75 -0.81 2.10
N GLY A 162 -23.95 -0.47 1.63
CA GLY A 162 -24.70 0.69 2.09
C GLY A 162 -24.50 1.97 1.28
N TYR A 163 -23.57 2.01 0.32
CA TYR A 163 -23.34 3.17 -0.57
C TYR A 163 -24.64 3.63 -1.24
N VAL A 164 -25.33 2.70 -1.91
CA VAL A 164 -26.55 3.02 -2.67
C VAL A 164 -27.67 3.45 -1.74
N ALA A 165 -27.89 2.72 -0.64
CA ALA A 165 -28.87 3.09 0.37
C ALA A 165 -28.63 4.51 0.88
N TYR A 166 -27.40 4.81 1.34
CA TYR A 166 -27.02 6.12 1.87
C TYR A 166 -27.23 7.26 0.85
N LYS A 167 -26.76 7.09 -0.39
CA LYS A 167 -26.94 8.09 -1.46
C LYS A 167 -28.42 8.36 -1.75
N LEU A 168 -29.23 7.31 -1.77
CA LEU A 168 -30.67 7.41 -1.97
C LEU A 168 -31.38 8.09 -0.77
N GLN A 169 -30.84 8.01 0.46
CA GLN A 169 -31.42 8.74 1.61
C GLN A 169 -31.45 10.24 1.36
N ASN A 170 -30.44 10.80 0.65
CA ASN A 170 -30.36 12.21 0.26
C ASN A 170 -30.67 13.16 1.43
N SER A 171 -30.01 12.90 2.57
CA SER A 171 -30.14 13.65 3.83
C SER A 171 -31.56 13.72 4.44
N ARG A 172 -32.49 12.86 4.02
CA ARG A 172 -33.86 12.81 4.57
C ARG A 172 -33.88 12.26 6.00
N ASN A 173 -34.80 12.76 6.82
CA ASN A 173 -34.88 12.42 8.25
C ASN A 173 -36.01 11.44 8.63
N ASN A 174 -36.95 11.21 7.72
CA ASN A 174 -38.14 10.36 7.91
C ASN A 174 -38.00 9.04 7.12
N THR A 175 -39.04 8.58 6.42
CA THR A 175 -38.97 7.39 5.56
C THR A 175 -37.80 7.51 4.58
N VAL A 176 -36.78 6.67 4.77
CA VAL A 176 -35.54 6.68 3.99
C VAL A 176 -35.34 5.36 3.26
N TRP A 177 -34.47 5.36 2.26
CA TRP A 177 -33.89 4.12 1.75
C TRP A 177 -32.95 3.53 2.80
N GLY A 178 -33.42 2.47 3.46
CA GLY A 178 -32.67 1.75 4.48
C GLY A 178 -32.26 0.36 4.00
N GLN A 179 -31.27 -0.21 4.69
CA GLN A 179 -30.71 -1.52 4.39
C GLN A 179 -30.14 -2.13 5.66
N VAL A 180 -30.31 -3.41 5.91
CA VAL A 180 -29.49 -4.14 6.89
C VAL A 180 -28.22 -4.59 6.19
N LEU A 181 -27.09 -3.96 6.50
CA LEU A 181 -25.81 -4.21 5.83
C LEU A 181 -25.35 -5.65 6.11
N GLY A 182 -24.93 -6.36 5.06
CA GLY A 182 -24.52 -7.77 5.14
C GLY A 182 -25.66 -8.80 5.07
N SER A 183 -26.94 -8.37 5.12
CA SER A 183 -28.09 -9.29 5.03
C SER A 183 -29.02 -8.96 3.86
N ASN A 184 -29.35 -7.68 3.68
CA ASN A 184 -30.23 -7.26 2.61
C ASN A 184 -29.48 -7.21 1.27
N ASN A 185 -30.06 -7.80 0.24
CA ASN A 185 -29.55 -7.68 -1.13
C ASN A 185 -29.71 -6.27 -1.71
N GLU A 186 -30.65 -5.48 -1.16
CA GLU A 186 -31.15 -4.27 -1.80
C GLU A 186 -31.63 -3.21 -0.77
N PRO A 187 -31.49 -1.92 -1.08
CA PRO A 187 -32.14 -0.84 -0.33
C PRO A 187 -33.65 -0.85 -0.51
N LEU A 188 -34.40 -0.65 0.59
CA LEU A 188 -35.86 -0.50 0.56
C LEU A 188 -36.28 0.72 1.39
N LEU A 189 -37.41 1.33 1.02
CA LEU A 189 -37.99 2.40 1.83
C LEU A 189 -38.46 1.86 3.18
N THR A 190 -38.09 2.55 4.25
CA THR A 190 -38.43 2.14 5.61
C THR A 190 -38.47 3.33 6.56
N ALA A 191 -39.36 3.25 7.56
CA ALA A 191 -39.39 4.14 8.71
C ALA A 191 -38.57 3.59 9.89
N ASP A 192 -38.05 2.37 9.78
CA ASP A 192 -37.25 1.73 10.82
C ASP A 192 -35.87 2.40 10.92
N ARG A 193 -35.63 3.09 12.03
CA ARG A 193 -34.38 3.80 12.29
C ARG A 193 -33.18 2.87 12.35
N ALA A 194 -33.34 1.60 12.71
CA ALA A 194 -32.23 0.63 12.76
C ALA A 194 -31.68 0.32 11.37
N LYS A 195 -32.51 0.44 10.32
CA LYS A 195 -32.13 0.21 8.91
C LYS A 195 -31.51 1.43 8.25
N ARG A 196 -31.50 2.59 8.92
CA ARG A 196 -30.84 3.79 8.42
C ARG A 196 -29.33 3.53 8.30
N VAL A 197 -28.74 4.04 7.22
CA VAL A 197 -27.31 3.93 6.96
C VAL A 197 -26.65 5.27 7.27
N TYR A 198 -25.53 5.25 7.98
CA TYR A 198 -24.67 6.40 8.22
C TYR A 198 -23.34 6.22 7.52
N LYS A 199 -22.76 7.34 7.09
CA LYS A 199 -21.46 7.39 6.43
C LYS A 199 -20.36 7.73 7.43
N VAL A 200 -19.26 7.00 7.36
CA VAL A 200 -18.02 7.28 8.09
C VAL A 200 -16.93 7.56 7.07
N ASP A 201 -16.52 8.81 6.97
CA ASP A 201 -15.40 9.23 6.14
C ASP A 201 -14.12 9.29 6.99
N PHE A 202 -13.09 8.56 6.56
CA PHE A 202 -11.75 8.63 7.14
C PHE A 202 -10.94 9.67 6.36
N THR A 203 -10.44 10.68 7.07
CA THR A 203 -9.87 11.87 6.43
C THR A 203 -8.45 12.16 6.87
N TYR A 204 -7.60 12.58 5.93
CA TYR A 204 -6.27 13.14 6.21
C TYR A 204 -6.14 14.46 5.46
N ASN A 205 -5.65 15.51 6.12
CA ASN A 205 -5.59 16.88 5.58
C ASN A 205 -6.89 17.33 4.89
N SER A 206 -8.03 17.10 5.54
CA SER A 206 -9.39 17.39 5.04
C SER A 206 -9.83 16.61 3.78
N GLN A 207 -9.00 15.72 3.23
CA GLN A 207 -9.35 14.86 2.10
C GLN A 207 -9.87 13.51 2.58
N VAL A 208 -10.91 12.99 1.94
CA VAL A 208 -11.43 11.64 2.22
C VAL A 208 -10.49 10.60 1.61
N ARG A 209 -9.93 9.75 2.46
CA ARG A 209 -9.01 8.65 2.08
C ARG A 209 -9.72 7.31 2.00
N ALA A 210 -10.75 7.11 2.82
CA ALA A 210 -11.64 5.97 2.73
C ALA A 210 -13.04 6.33 3.24
N THR A 211 -14.05 5.63 2.74
CA THR A 211 -15.42 5.70 3.25
C THR A 211 -15.89 4.32 3.67
N ARG A 212 -16.60 4.27 4.79
CA ARG A 212 -17.35 3.11 5.27
C ARG A 212 -18.78 3.52 5.61
N TYR A 213 -19.62 2.52 5.78
CA TYR A 213 -21.02 2.73 6.16
C TYR A 213 -21.37 1.84 7.35
N ALA A 214 -22.35 2.27 8.12
CA ALA A 214 -22.84 1.54 9.28
C ALA A 214 -24.35 1.66 9.38
N ASN A 215 -24.99 0.64 9.93
CA ASN A 215 -26.36 0.78 10.42
C ASN A 215 -26.40 1.61 11.70
N SER A 216 -27.53 2.27 11.97
CA SER A 216 -27.72 3.07 13.17
C SER A 216 -27.45 2.26 14.45
N GLY A 217 -26.53 2.76 15.28
CA GLY A 217 -26.10 2.13 16.53
C GLY A 217 -25.24 0.88 16.35
N LYS A 218 -24.77 0.59 15.13
CA LYS A 218 -23.86 -0.53 14.82
C LYS A 218 -22.47 -0.03 14.47
N THR A 219 -21.52 -0.95 14.43
CA THR A 219 -20.16 -0.71 13.94
C THR A 219 -20.15 -0.56 12.41
N ILE A 220 -19.03 -0.09 11.87
CA ILE A 220 -18.83 -0.06 10.42
C ILE A 220 -18.98 -1.46 9.81
N TYR A 221 -19.57 -1.53 8.62
CA TYR A 221 -19.62 -2.73 7.81
C TYR A 221 -18.28 -2.98 7.12
N GLY A 222 -17.79 -4.22 7.19
CA GLY A 222 -16.47 -4.60 6.70
C GLY A 222 -15.35 -4.29 7.70
N SER A 223 -14.11 -4.27 7.21
CA SER A 223 -12.93 -3.99 8.03
C SER A 223 -12.61 -2.50 8.13
N MET A 224 -11.86 -2.14 9.18
CA MET A 224 -11.19 -0.84 9.27
C MET A 224 -10.31 -0.62 8.04
N PRO A 225 -10.25 0.61 7.50
CA PRO A 225 -9.27 0.92 6.47
C PRO A 225 -7.85 0.80 7.02
N THR A 226 -6.96 0.25 6.22
CA THR A 226 -5.51 0.21 6.47
C THR A 226 -4.86 1.29 5.63
N PHE A 227 -3.98 2.08 6.24
CA PHE A 227 -3.22 3.13 5.56
C PHE A 227 -1.74 2.91 5.80
N THR A 228 -0.91 3.27 4.82
CA THR A 228 0.50 3.58 5.04
C THR A 228 0.69 5.10 5.02
N ALA A 229 1.79 5.60 5.59
CA ALA A 229 2.12 7.03 5.47
C ALA A 229 2.22 7.47 4.00
N LYS A 230 2.72 6.59 3.12
CA LYS A 230 2.79 6.81 1.68
C LYS A 230 1.40 6.97 1.04
N ASP A 231 0.40 6.18 1.44
CA ASP A 231 -0.98 6.32 0.95
C ASP A 231 -1.61 7.66 1.36
N LEU A 232 -1.21 8.19 2.51
CA LEU A 232 -1.75 9.43 3.09
C LEU A 232 -1.06 10.68 2.54
N LEU A 233 0.26 10.65 2.38
CA LEU A 233 1.08 11.77 1.94
C LEU A 233 1.21 11.85 0.41
N GLY A 234 1.17 10.74 -0.30
CA GLY A 234 1.32 10.72 -1.76
C GLY A 234 2.67 11.30 -2.20
N SER A 235 2.64 12.44 -2.92
CA SER A 235 3.84 13.15 -3.38
C SER A 235 4.68 13.73 -2.25
N ASP A 236 4.07 13.98 -1.10
CA ASP A 236 4.73 14.62 0.04
C ASP A 236 5.46 13.60 0.92
N TYR A 237 5.39 12.30 0.58
CA TYR A 237 6.08 11.24 1.30
C TYR A 237 7.59 11.32 1.08
N ASN A 238 8.34 11.57 2.16
CA ASN A 238 9.79 11.49 2.16
C ASN A 238 10.27 10.10 2.61
N GLU A 239 10.92 9.35 1.72
CA GLU A 239 11.45 8.00 1.97
C GLU A 239 12.63 7.94 2.95
N HIS A 240 13.22 9.09 3.29
CA HIS A 240 14.27 9.20 4.29
C HIS A 240 13.74 9.35 5.72
N HIS A 241 12.47 9.72 5.89
CA HIS A 241 11.85 9.95 7.19
C HIS A 241 11.27 8.65 7.77
N TYR A 242 11.06 8.65 9.08
CA TYR A 242 10.35 7.58 9.80
C TYR A 242 8.92 8.00 10.11
N TYR A 243 7.97 7.11 9.80
CA TYR A 243 6.55 7.32 10.07
C TYR A 243 6.00 6.18 10.93
N SER A 244 5.22 6.53 11.97
CA SER A 244 4.67 5.54 12.90
C SER A 244 3.36 5.98 13.53
N GLY A 245 2.69 5.05 14.23
CA GLY A 245 1.54 5.38 15.07
C GLY A 245 0.33 5.90 14.30
N ILE A 246 -0.03 5.26 13.18
CA ILE A 246 -1.28 5.58 12.48
C ILE A 246 -2.45 5.39 13.44
N ALA A 247 -3.14 6.49 13.72
CA ALA A 247 -4.20 6.56 14.71
C ALA A 247 -5.44 7.25 14.12
N PHE A 248 -6.59 6.86 14.67
CA PHE A 248 -7.89 7.38 14.29
C PHE A 248 -8.43 8.27 15.41
N GLU A 249 -8.95 9.43 15.04
CA GLU A 249 -9.49 10.44 15.96
C GLU A 249 -10.49 9.83 16.96
N GLY A 250 -10.35 10.24 18.23
CA GLY A 250 -11.23 9.77 19.31
C GLY A 250 -11.09 8.29 19.63
N GLY A 251 -10.01 7.63 19.17
CA GLY A 251 -9.83 6.18 19.35
C GLY A 251 -10.81 5.35 18.52
N PHE A 252 -11.30 5.90 17.41
CA PHE A 252 -12.24 5.19 16.53
C PHE A 252 -11.66 3.85 16.09
N SER A 253 -12.44 2.79 16.24
CA SER A 253 -12.01 1.42 16.03
C SER A 253 -13.15 0.56 15.48
N ALA A 254 -12.86 -0.70 15.15
CA ALA A 254 -13.86 -1.64 14.65
C ALA A 254 -15.04 -1.89 15.62
N SER A 255 -14.88 -1.59 16.91
CA SER A 255 -15.93 -1.70 17.93
C SER A 255 -16.74 -0.41 18.14
N THR A 256 -16.42 0.68 17.44
CA THR A 256 -17.08 1.96 17.63
C THR A 256 -18.46 1.98 16.98
N ASN A 257 -19.51 2.22 17.79
CA ASN A 257 -20.88 2.36 17.29
C ASN A 257 -21.09 3.70 16.57
N VAL A 258 -21.82 3.66 15.47
CA VAL A 258 -22.11 4.81 14.60
C VAL A 258 -23.59 5.18 14.72
N THR A 259 -23.89 6.37 15.25
CA THR A 259 -25.26 6.87 15.46
C THR A 259 -25.60 8.08 14.60
N ALA A 260 -24.62 8.61 13.87
CA ALA A 260 -24.74 9.73 12.94
C ALA A 260 -23.60 9.62 11.91
N ASP A 261 -23.68 10.42 10.84
CA ASP A 261 -22.55 10.58 9.93
C ASP A 261 -21.33 11.10 10.70
N LYS A 262 -20.15 10.52 10.41
CA LYS A 262 -18.91 10.84 11.11
C LYS A 262 -17.81 11.14 10.11
N ARG A 263 -16.94 12.07 10.50
CA ARG A 263 -15.58 12.19 9.96
C ARG A 263 -14.62 11.74 11.03
N VAL A 264 -13.67 10.91 10.65
CA VAL A 264 -12.64 10.37 11.53
C VAL A 264 -11.31 10.81 10.96
N THR A 265 -10.66 11.75 11.63
CA THR A 265 -9.34 12.22 11.21
C THR A 265 -8.30 11.12 11.45
N VAL A 266 -7.44 10.89 10.46
CA VAL A 266 -6.28 10.00 10.54
C VAL A 266 -5.06 10.84 10.86
N SER A 267 -4.23 10.37 11.78
CA SER A 267 -2.98 11.03 12.17
C SER A 267 -1.86 10.00 12.32
N PHE A 268 -0.61 10.44 12.26
CA PHE A 268 0.58 9.63 12.49
C PHE A 268 1.71 10.55 12.98
N THR A 269 2.78 9.93 13.49
CA THR A 269 4.02 10.62 13.85
C THR A 269 5.00 10.55 12.69
N GLU A 270 5.62 11.68 12.37
CA GLU A 270 6.73 11.80 11.42
C GLU A 270 7.98 12.25 12.16
N LYS A 271 9.12 11.64 11.85
CA LYS A 271 10.45 12.04 12.31
C LYS A 271 11.42 12.04 11.14
N ASP A 272 12.39 12.95 11.15
CA ASP A 272 13.41 13.06 10.09
C ASP A 272 14.27 11.79 9.92
N CYS A 273 14.35 10.96 10.97
CA CYS A 273 15.06 9.68 10.98
C CYS A 273 14.52 8.74 12.07
N TYR A 274 14.83 7.46 11.93
CA TYR A 274 14.60 6.45 12.96
C TYR A 274 15.66 6.53 14.07
N GLU A 275 15.25 6.39 15.32
CA GLU A 275 16.14 6.53 16.50
C GLU A 275 16.41 5.16 17.12
N ILE A 276 17.69 4.83 17.28
CA ILE A 276 18.14 3.53 17.78
C ILE A 276 18.77 3.70 19.16
N ALA A 277 18.02 3.30 20.20
CA ALA A 277 18.46 3.35 21.60
C ALA A 277 18.64 1.96 22.24
N SER A 278 18.22 0.89 21.55
CA SER A 278 18.15 -0.47 22.08
C SER A 278 18.35 -1.52 20.98
N LYS A 279 18.53 -2.78 21.39
CA LYS A 279 18.60 -3.94 20.48
C LYS A 279 17.29 -4.11 19.70
N GLU A 280 16.17 -3.88 20.35
CA GLU A 280 14.84 -3.97 19.75
C GLU A 280 14.65 -2.91 18.67
N ASN A 281 15.17 -1.69 18.89
CA ASN A 281 15.16 -0.66 17.85
C ASN A 281 16.06 -1.03 16.67
N TRP A 282 17.25 -1.61 16.91
CA TRP A 282 18.09 -2.10 15.83
C TRP A 282 17.36 -3.15 14.97
N LYS A 283 16.68 -4.09 15.64
CA LYS A 283 15.88 -5.11 14.95
C LYS A 283 14.76 -4.49 14.12
N GLU A 284 14.00 -3.54 14.67
CA GLU A 284 12.95 -2.85 13.93
C GLU A 284 13.53 -2.08 12.73
N PHE A 285 14.67 -1.40 12.90
CA PHE A 285 15.37 -0.75 11.78
C PHE A 285 15.72 -1.74 10.66
N CYS A 286 16.29 -2.91 11.01
CA CYS A 286 16.57 -3.96 10.05
C CYS A 286 15.30 -4.48 9.37
N ASP A 287 14.22 -4.72 10.12
CA ASP A 287 12.94 -5.17 9.59
C ASP A 287 12.32 -4.14 8.62
N LEU A 288 12.43 -2.84 8.90
CA LEU A 288 11.97 -1.77 8.03
C LEU A 288 12.76 -1.73 6.71
N VAL A 289 14.10 -1.79 6.79
CA VAL A 289 14.99 -1.81 5.62
C VAL A 289 14.73 -3.05 4.77
N ASN A 290 14.70 -4.22 5.40
CA ASN A 290 14.46 -5.50 4.73
C ASN A 290 13.01 -5.62 4.21
N GLY A 291 12.06 -4.88 4.79
CA GLY A 291 10.69 -4.71 4.31
C GLY A 291 10.54 -3.72 3.14
N GLY A 292 11.63 -3.09 2.69
CA GLY A 292 11.66 -2.23 1.50
C GLY A 292 11.82 -0.73 1.78
N GLN A 293 11.92 -0.29 3.04
CA GLN A 293 12.22 1.10 3.38
C GLN A 293 13.74 1.35 3.33
N THR A 294 14.33 1.12 2.15
CA THR A 294 15.79 1.04 1.98
C THR A 294 16.53 2.36 2.19
N LYS A 295 15.86 3.50 2.02
CA LYS A 295 16.44 4.85 2.13
C LYS A 295 16.24 5.51 3.49
N LEU A 296 15.62 4.81 4.43
CA LEU A 296 15.33 5.30 5.77
C LEU A 296 16.62 5.80 6.45
N ASN A 297 16.61 7.05 6.89
CA ASN A 297 17.70 7.57 7.71
C ASN A 297 17.54 7.05 9.13
N ALA A 298 18.66 6.77 9.79
CA ALA A 298 18.68 6.35 11.18
C ALA A 298 19.83 7.02 11.95
N LYS A 299 19.62 7.22 13.25
CA LYS A 299 20.68 7.64 14.16
C LYS A 299 20.66 6.83 15.45
N MET A 300 21.84 6.57 15.99
CA MET A 300 21.94 6.01 17.34
C MET A 300 21.82 7.12 18.38
N THR A 301 21.17 6.81 19.50
CA THR A 301 21.01 7.70 20.67
C THR A 301 21.57 7.09 21.96
N ALA A 302 22.04 5.85 21.90
CA ALA A 302 22.73 5.16 22.98
C ALA A 302 23.68 4.10 22.39
N ASN A 303 24.60 3.59 23.23
CA ASN A 303 25.31 2.35 22.90
C ASN A 303 24.31 1.19 22.91
N VAL A 304 24.44 0.27 21.94
CA VAL A 304 23.52 -0.85 21.77
C VAL A 304 24.31 -2.15 21.72
N ASP A 305 23.88 -3.13 22.50
CA ASP A 305 24.39 -4.50 22.46
C ASP A 305 23.36 -5.41 21.79
N LEU A 306 23.73 -5.98 20.63
CA LEU A 306 22.88 -6.87 19.86
C LEU A 306 22.84 -8.29 20.44
N GLY A 307 23.74 -8.61 21.37
CA GLY A 307 23.90 -9.96 21.89
C GLY A 307 24.28 -10.94 20.79
N SER A 308 23.74 -12.16 20.89
CA SER A 308 24.06 -13.28 20.00
C SER A 308 23.14 -13.45 18.80
N ASP A 309 22.01 -12.75 18.77
CA ASP A 309 21.05 -12.89 17.67
C ASP A 309 21.55 -12.12 16.45
N ILE A 310 21.78 -12.83 15.35
CA ILE A 310 22.22 -12.24 14.09
C ILE A 310 21.05 -11.46 13.49
N THR A 311 21.21 -10.15 13.35
CA THR A 311 20.19 -9.25 12.79
C THR A 311 20.90 -8.19 11.96
N MET A 312 20.74 -8.27 10.64
CA MET A 312 21.50 -7.51 9.66
C MET A 312 20.57 -6.63 8.82
N ALA A 313 21.03 -5.43 8.48
CA ALA A 313 20.33 -4.55 7.56
C ALA A 313 20.73 -4.84 6.11
N GLY A 314 19.76 -4.88 5.20
CA GLY A 314 19.98 -5.03 3.76
C GLY A 314 20.37 -6.45 3.35
N ILE A 315 19.57 -7.46 3.72
CA ILE A 315 19.89 -8.88 3.47
C ILE A 315 19.45 -9.40 2.10
N TYR A 316 18.64 -8.64 1.37
CA TYR A 316 18.15 -9.03 0.05
C TYR A 316 18.69 -8.09 -1.02
N ALA A 317 18.95 -8.62 -2.21
CA ALA A 317 19.39 -7.81 -3.36
C ALA A 317 18.40 -6.70 -3.75
N THR A 318 17.12 -6.84 -3.42
CA THR A 318 16.07 -5.84 -3.62
C THR A 318 15.95 -4.82 -2.47
N CYS A 319 16.64 -5.07 -1.35
CA CYS A 319 16.50 -4.32 -0.10
C CYS A 319 17.84 -3.73 0.39
N LYS A 320 18.75 -3.41 -0.54
CA LYS A 320 20.06 -2.82 -0.22
C LYS A 320 19.88 -1.52 0.56
N TYR A 321 20.53 -1.37 1.71
CA TYR A 321 20.42 -0.14 2.49
C TYR A 321 21.05 1.04 1.73
N SER A 322 20.34 2.16 1.66
CA SER A 322 20.66 3.35 0.84
C SER A 322 20.38 4.66 1.57
N GLY A 323 20.12 4.59 2.88
CA GLY A 323 19.91 5.76 3.73
C GLY A 323 21.20 6.31 4.32
N THR A 324 21.05 7.35 5.14
CA THR A 324 22.11 7.84 6.04
C THR A 324 21.96 7.21 7.42
N PHE A 325 23.00 6.53 7.87
CA PHE A 325 23.13 6.02 9.23
C PHE A 325 24.16 6.83 10.02
N ASP A 326 23.74 7.51 11.09
CA ASP A 326 24.63 8.25 11.98
C ASP A 326 24.76 7.56 13.34
N GLY A 327 25.92 6.97 13.59
CA GLY A 327 26.21 6.35 14.88
C GLY A 327 26.36 7.36 16.02
N GLN A 328 26.50 8.66 15.75
CA GLN A 328 26.72 9.70 16.76
C GLN A 328 27.81 9.36 17.79
N ASN A 329 28.86 8.65 17.36
CA ASN A 329 29.96 8.11 18.16
C ASN A 329 29.55 7.03 19.19
N HIS A 330 28.32 6.56 19.16
CA HIS A 330 27.88 5.40 19.93
C HIS A 330 28.43 4.10 19.37
N THR A 331 28.37 3.07 20.21
CA THR A 331 28.92 1.75 19.95
C THR A 331 27.82 0.73 19.73
N LEU A 332 27.92 -0.02 18.63
CA LEU A 332 27.17 -1.22 18.32
C LEU A 332 28.02 -2.44 18.69
N THR A 333 27.60 -3.18 19.72
CA THR A 333 28.28 -4.39 20.17
C THR A 333 27.63 -5.61 19.53
N ILE A 334 28.47 -6.47 18.93
CA ILE A 334 28.08 -7.60 18.11
C ILE A 334 28.76 -8.85 18.69
N ASN A 335 28.02 -9.88 19.06
CA ASN A 335 28.59 -11.12 19.61
C ASN A 335 28.02 -12.35 18.88
N TRP A 336 28.28 -12.42 17.58
CA TRP A 336 27.61 -13.35 16.68
C TRP A 336 28.43 -14.62 16.41
N ASN A 337 27.76 -15.76 16.52
CA ASN A 337 28.27 -17.04 16.04
C ASN A 337 27.35 -17.55 14.93
N ALA A 338 27.81 -17.41 13.69
CA ALA A 338 27.05 -17.71 12.50
C ALA A 338 27.08 -19.20 12.11
N GLY A 339 27.86 -20.03 12.81
CA GLY A 339 27.95 -21.46 12.48
C GLY A 339 28.41 -21.66 11.03
N SER A 340 27.58 -22.27 10.18
CA SER A 340 27.87 -22.47 8.76
C SER A 340 27.48 -21.30 7.85
N GLU A 341 26.74 -20.31 8.37
CA GLU A 341 26.32 -19.16 7.56
C GLU A 341 27.54 -18.32 7.14
N ASN A 342 27.54 -17.88 5.89
CA ASN A 342 28.50 -16.93 5.33
C ASN A 342 27.92 -15.51 5.32
N GLU A 343 28.71 -14.54 4.87
CA GLU A 343 28.22 -13.19 4.58
C GLU A 343 27.60 -12.52 5.82
N ILE A 344 28.44 -12.22 6.81
CA ILE A 344 27.99 -11.71 8.11
C ILE A 344 28.56 -10.32 8.36
N ALA A 345 27.68 -9.34 8.45
CA ALA A 345 27.98 -7.94 8.78
C ALA A 345 26.73 -7.22 9.32
N PRO A 346 26.86 -6.21 10.19
CA PRO A 346 25.69 -5.46 10.66
C PRO A 346 24.93 -4.77 9.51
N PHE A 347 25.64 -4.28 8.49
CA PHE A 347 25.06 -3.86 7.21
C PHE A 347 25.49 -4.86 6.14
N LEU A 348 24.61 -5.78 5.77
CA LEU A 348 25.01 -6.84 4.85
C LEU A 348 25.22 -6.30 3.44
N ILE A 349 24.22 -5.63 2.87
CA ILE A 349 24.31 -5.04 1.52
C ILE A 349 23.90 -3.57 1.58
N VAL A 350 24.78 -2.70 1.08
CA VAL A 350 24.52 -1.26 0.94
C VAL A 350 24.63 -0.82 -0.52
N ASN A 351 23.88 0.22 -0.89
CA ASN A 351 23.92 0.86 -2.20
C ASN A 351 23.66 2.35 -2.05
N ASP A 352 24.58 3.22 -2.47
CA ASP A 352 24.45 4.67 -2.32
C ASP A 352 24.24 5.12 -0.85
N ALA A 353 24.76 4.36 0.11
CA ALA A 353 24.56 4.62 1.54
C ALA A 353 25.62 5.58 2.10
N THR A 354 25.25 6.28 3.19
CA THR A 354 26.20 7.01 4.03
C THR A 354 26.17 6.44 5.43
N ILE A 355 27.29 5.92 5.94
CA ILE A 355 27.40 5.46 7.34
C ILE A 355 28.50 6.28 8.00
N ARG A 356 28.16 6.98 9.09
CA ARG A 356 29.11 7.86 9.76
C ARG A 356 29.09 7.76 11.27
N ASN A 357 30.22 8.10 11.89
CA ASN A 357 30.40 8.20 13.34
C ASN A 357 29.99 6.93 14.11
N LEU A 358 30.17 5.74 13.52
CA LEU A 358 29.74 4.49 14.12
C LEU A 358 30.93 3.70 14.65
N ARG A 359 30.81 3.17 15.87
CA ARG A 359 31.78 2.24 16.43
C ARG A 359 31.17 0.85 16.48
N THR A 360 31.79 -0.14 15.85
CA THR A 360 31.43 -1.56 16.00
C THR A 360 32.46 -2.26 16.88
N GLN A 361 32.01 -3.16 17.75
CA GLN A 361 32.90 -3.95 18.60
C GLN A 361 32.32 -5.34 18.89
N GLY A 362 33.14 -6.20 19.50
CA GLY A 362 32.72 -7.53 19.96
C GLY A 362 33.36 -8.61 19.11
N GLU A 363 32.60 -9.62 18.72
CA GLU A 363 33.08 -10.81 18.04
C GLU A 363 32.10 -11.34 16.98
N ILE A 364 32.65 -11.75 15.83
CA ILE A 364 31.96 -12.54 14.80
C ILE A 364 32.75 -13.84 14.61
N LYS A 365 32.07 -14.98 14.76
CA LYS A 365 32.62 -16.32 14.54
C LYS A 365 31.80 -17.06 13.49
N ALA A 366 32.47 -17.74 12.56
CA ALA A 366 31.81 -18.66 11.64
C ALA A 366 32.77 -19.78 11.21
N ASN A 367 32.22 -20.87 10.72
CA ASN A 367 32.92 -21.93 10.02
C ASN A 367 32.99 -21.66 8.51
N SER A 368 32.63 -20.43 8.10
CA SER A 368 32.49 -19.98 6.71
C SER A 368 33.27 -18.68 6.45
N HIS A 369 33.07 -18.09 5.27
CA HIS A 369 33.80 -16.92 4.76
C HIS A 369 32.90 -15.68 4.65
N GLY A 370 33.50 -14.54 4.30
CA GLY A 370 32.79 -13.29 4.05
C GLY A 370 32.29 -12.62 5.34
N LEU A 371 33.20 -12.40 6.29
CA LEU A 371 32.85 -11.83 7.61
C LEU A 371 33.40 -10.41 7.71
N SER A 372 32.55 -9.44 8.03
CA SER A 372 32.96 -8.03 8.10
C SER A 372 32.53 -7.34 9.38
N GLY A 373 33.40 -6.47 9.88
CA GLY A 373 33.14 -5.67 11.07
C GLY A 373 32.11 -4.55 10.86
N LEU A 374 31.73 -4.22 9.62
CA LEU A 374 30.75 -3.17 9.35
C LEU A 374 29.85 -3.44 8.14
N VAL A 375 30.42 -3.53 6.94
CA VAL A 375 29.68 -3.73 5.67
C VAL A 375 30.08 -5.05 5.01
N GLY A 376 29.12 -5.85 4.56
CA GLY A 376 29.40 -6.97 3.67
C GLY A 376 29.74 -6.45 2.27
N ASP A 377 28.69 -6.15 1.51
CA ASP A 377 28.77 -5.68 0.13
C ASP A 377 28.45 -4.20 -0.03
N ALA A 378 29.33 -3.48 -0.72
CA ALA A 378 29.11 -2.09 -1.11
C ALA A 378 28.86 -1.96 -2.62
N TYR A 379 27.70 -1.40 -2.98
CA TYR A 379 27.32 -0.96 -4.32
C TYR A 379 27.21 0.56 -4.41
N GLY A 380 27.09 1.09 -5.63
CA GLY A 380 26.80 2.50 -5.88
C GLY A 380 27.87 3.45 -5.33
N THR A 381 27.46 4.67 -4.99
CA THR A 381 28.32 5.69 -4.38
C THR A 381 28.18 5.67 -2.86
N THR A 382 28.96 4.83 -2.19
CA THR A 382 28.86 4.62 -0.73
C THR A 382 29.95 5.38 0.02
N THR A 383 29.59 6.03 1.12
CA THR A 383 30.52 6.79 1.97
C THR A 383 30.53 6.25 3.40
N LEU A 384 31.74 6.00 3.92
CA LEU A 384 31.98 5.59 5.30
C LEU A 384 32.90 6.63 5.97
N SER A 385 32.44 7.31 7.02
CA SER A 385 33.25 8.37 7.67
C SER A 385 33.24 8.34 9.20
N GLY A 386 34.39 8.55 9.82
CA GLY A 386 34.48 8.58 11.29
C GLY A 386 34.12 7.24 11.96
N CYS A 387 34.24 6.12 11.23
CA CYS A 387 33.84 4.80 11.71
C CYS A 387 35.02 4.06 12.37
N VAL A 388 34.73 3.30 13.42
CA VAL A 388 35.73 2.47 14.11
C VAL A 388 35.26 1.03 14.17
N SER A 389 36.04 0.12 13.60
CA SER A 389 35.81 -1.32 13.72
C SER A 389 36.77 -1.96 14.71
N ALA A 390 36.23 -2.36 15.86
CA ALA A 390 36.90 -3.09 16.94
C ALA A 390 36.39 -4.53 17.05
N VAL A 391 35.82 -5.07 15.97
CA VAL A 391 35.23 -6.41 15.93
C VAL A 391 36.32 -7.47 15.76
N ASN A 392 36.33 -8.47 16.63
CA ASN A 392 37.17 -9.65 16.47
C ASN A 392 36.49 -10.64 15.53
N ILE A 393 37.19 -11.12 14.52
CA ILE A 393 36.63 -12.02 13.50
C ILE A 393 37.41 -13.33 13.55
N THR A 394 36.70 -14.44 13.74
CA THR A 394 37.30 -15.79 13.66
C THR A 394 36.58 -16.63 12.62
N SER A 395 37.34 -17.18 11.68
CA SER A 395 36.82 -18.10 10.67
C SER A 395 37.57 -19.43 10.71
N SER A 396 36.84 -20.54 10.62
CA SER A 396 37.42 -21.87 10.38
C SER A 396 37.23 -22.38 8.95
N TYR A 397 36.94 -21.49 7.99
CA TYR A 397 36.77 -21.86 6.59
C TYR A 397 38.06 -22.49 6.02
N ASN A 398 37.95 -23.59 5.28
CA ASN A 398 39.09 -24.36 4.80
C ASN A 398 39.17 -24.53 3.28
N ASP A 399 38.19 -24.04 2.52
CA ASP A 399 38.14 -24.26 1.06
C ASP A 399 38.75 -23.09 0.27
N GLY A 400 39.27 -22.07 0.96
CA GLY A 400 39.89 -20.89 0.39
C GLY A 400 40.28 -19.88 1.46
N GLY A 401 40.53 -18.63 1.06
CA GLY A 401 40.66 -17.52 2.00
C GLY A 401 39.37 -17.30 2.77
N CYS A 402 39.46 -16.86 4.02
CA CYS A 402 38.27 -16.67 4.86
C CYS A 402 37.52 -15.36 4.60
N ASP A 403 38.08 -14.48 3.79
CA ASP A 403 37.49 -13.21 3.36
C ASP A 403 37.02 -12.33 4.55
N ALA A 404 37.81 -12.33 5.62
CA ALA A 404 37.57 -11.47 6.78
C ALA A 404 37.97 -10.02 6.49
N ALA A 405 37.12 -9.05 6.84
CA ALA A 405 37.35 -7.64 6.61
C ALA A 405 37.08 -6.75 7.84
N GLY A 406 37.87 -5.68 7.99
CA GLY A 406 37.64 -4.70 9.05
C GLY A 406 36.44 -3.79 8.81
N ILE A 407 36.25 -3.32 7.57
CA ILE A 407 35.21 -2.34 7.22
C ILE A 407 34.29 -2.88 6.12
N ILE A 408 34.80 -3.36 4.99
CA ILE A 408 33.99 -3.85 3.87
C ILE A 408 34.50 -5.21 3.40
N GLU A 409 33.63 -6.21 3.29
CA GLU A 409 34.01 -7.48 2.67
C GLU A 409 34.29 -7.26 1.19
N CYS A 410 33.32 -6.81 0.40
CA CYS A 410 33.51 -6.55 -1.01
C CYS A 410 32.96 -5.20 -1.51
N VAL A 411 33.82 -4.48 -2.23
CA VAL A 411 33.43 -3.35 -3.08
C VAL A 411 33.11 -3.90 -4.47
N ARG A 412 31.83 -3.96 -4.82
CA ARG A 412 31.31 -4.61 -6.02
C ARG A 412 31.59 -3.81 -7.30
N ASP A 413 31.44 -4.46 -8.45
CA ASP A 413 31.67 -3.84 -9.75
C ASP A 413 30.89 -2.51 -9.92
N ASN A 414 31.54 -1.53 -10.56
CA ASN A 414 31.08 -0.14 -10.75
C ASN A 414 30.79 0.67 -9.47
N ALA A 415 30.98 0.12 -8.27
CA ALA A 415 30.86 0.87 -7.04
C ALA A 415 31.99 1.91 -6.89
N LYS A 416 31.67 3.02 -6.25
CA LYS A 416 32.59 4.10 -5.89
C LYS A 416 32.52 4.31 -4.39
N VAL A 417 33.49 3.77 -3.67
CA VAL A 417 33.51 3.83 -2.21
C VAL A 417 34.53 4.84 -1.72
N THR A 418 34.10 5.67 -0.78
CA THR A 418 34.96 6.62 -0.05
C THR A 418 34.97 6.27 1.43
N ILE A 419 36.17 6.08 2.00
CA ILE A 419 36.39 5.78 3.41
C ILE A 419 37.27 6.88 4.01
N THR A 420 36.75 7.63 4.96
CA THR A 420 37.46 8.79 5.53
C THR A 420 37.47 8.73 7.05
N ASP A 421 38.58 9.10 7.69
CA ASP A 421 38.70 9.19 9.16
C ASP A 421 38.30 7.89 9.88
N CYS A 422 38.65 6.73 9.30
CA CYS A 422 38.23 5.42 9.80
C CYS A 422 39.38 4.65 10.47
N ILE A 423 39.04 3.83 11.48
CA ILE A 423 40.00 3.03 12.24
C ILE A 423 39.58 1.56 12.26
N VAL A 424 40.53 0.65 12.00
CA VAL A 424 40.36 -0.78 12.27
C VAL A 424 41.33 -1.23 13.34
N LYS A 425 40.80 -1.78 14.43
CA LYS A 425 41.56 -2.29 15.59
C LYS A 425 41.16 -3.69 16.06
N GLY A 426 40.21 -4.32 15.37
CA GLY A 426 39.80 -5.70 15.62
C GLY A 426 40.89 -6.74 15.35
N LYS A 427 40.73 -7.94 15.91
CA LYS A 427 41.61 -9.10 15.66
C LYS A 427 40.99 -10.07 14.67
N PHE A 428 41.70 -10.43 13.59
CA PHE A 428 41.24 -11.42 12.60
C PHE A 428 42.02 -12.73 12.76
N THR A 429 41.32 -13.86 12.84
CA THR A 429 41.94 -15.17 13.04
C THR A 429 41.32 -16.20 12.11
N ALA A 430 42.09 -16.70 11.14
CA ALA A 430 41.75 -17.94 10.46
C ALA A 430 42.35 -19.12 11.21
N THR A 431 41.55 -20.16 11.51
CA THR A 431 42.04 -21.34 12.23
C THR A 431 42.66 -22.39 11.31
N THR A 432 42.53 -22.23 9.99
CA THR A 432 43.07 -23.13 8.97
C THR A 432 44.14 -22.43 8.15
N ASP A 433 45.02 -23.19 7.49
CA ASP A 433 46.04 -22.60 6.62
C ASP A 433 45.45 -22.04 5.32
N ASN A 434 44.35 -22.64 4.82
CA ASN A 434 43.65 -22.12 3.66
C ASN A 434 42.98 -20.77 3.98
N GLY A 435 42.29 -20.66 5.13
CA GLY A 435 41.60 -19.43 5.53
C GLY A 435 42.52 -18.21 5.65
N LYS A 436 43.81 -18.42 6.02
CA LYS A 436 44.81 -17.35 6.12
C LYS A 436 45.16 -16.70 4.79
N LYS A 437 44.88 -17.37 3.65
CA LYS A 437 45.34 -16.95 2.32
C LYS A 437 44.76 -15.61 1.86
N TYR A 438 43.63 -15.18 2.43
CA TYR A 438 43.00 -13.92 2.02
C TYR A 438 42.19 -13.28 3.16
N MET A 439 42.55 -12.04 3.50
CA MET A 439 41.87 -11.14 4.46
C MET A 439 42.10 -9.69 4.05
N GLY A 440 41.18 -8.80 4.40
CA GLY A 440 41.30 -7.34 4.21
C GLY A 440 41.45 -6.61 5.53
N GLY A 441 42.49 -5.78 5.68
CA GLY A 441 42.61 -4.92 6.85
C GLY A 441 41.46 -3.92 6.94
N PHE A 442 41.14 -3.25 5.83
CA PHE A 442 39.92 -2.43 5.68
C PHE A 442 38.92 -3.08 4.71
N VAL A 443 39.34 -3.29 3.47
CA VAL A 443 38.52 -3.89 2.40
C VAL A 443 39.17 -5.19 1.92
N CYS A 444 38.39 -6.27 1.84
CA CYS A 444 38.91 -7.59 1.43
C CYS A 444 38.92 -7.75 -0.09
N ASN A 445 37.77 -7.58 -0.74
CA ASN A 445 37.58 -7.70 -2.17
C ASN A 445 37.26 -6.33 -2.80
N GLN A 446 37.88 -6.02 -3.94
CA GLN A 446 37.67 -4.77 -4.66
C GLN A 446 37.57 -5.02 -6.17
N GLU A 447 36.34 -4.92 -6.68
CA GLU A 447 35.98 -4.92 -8.09
C GLU A 447 35.77 -3.48 -8.60
N GLY A 448 35.17 -2.61 -7.77
CA GLY A 448 35.01 -1.18 -8.03
C GLY A 448 36.20 -0.32 -7.60
N THR A 449 35.95 0.97 -7.34
CA THR A 449 36.97 1.90 -6.84
C THR A 449 36.82 2.17 -5.35
N CYS A 450 37.95 2.28 -4.65
CA CYS A 450 38.01 2.60 -3.24
C CYS A 450 39.04 3.70 -3.00
N THR A 451 38.61 4.78 -2.35
CA THR A 451 39.48 5.88 -1.89
C THR A 451 39.48 5.90 -0.37
N LEU A 452 40.67 5.86 0.23
CA LEU A 452 40.86 5.93 1.68
C LEU A 452 41.66 7.17 2.03
N THR A 453 41.15 7.98 2.96
CA THR A 453 41.80 9.18 3.46
C THR A 453 41.80 9.17 4.99
N ASN A 454 42.91 9.55 5.62
CA ASN A 454 43.02 9.65 7.08
C ASN A 454 42.62 8.34 7.81
N CYS A 455 43.11 7.19 7.33
CA CYS A 455 42.72 5.88 7.85
C CYS A 455 43.85 5.21 8.64
N LEU A 456 43.49 4.48 9.71
CA LEU A 456 44.46 3.81 10.59
C LEU A 456 44.12 2.33 10.78
N TYR A 457 45.05 1.44 10.40
CA TYR A 457 44.99 0.00 10.69
C TYR A 457 45.93 -0.39 11.84
N ILE A 458 45.37 -0.82 12.98
CA ILE A 458 46.15 -1.34 14.13
C ILE A 458 45.70 -2.73 14.58
N GLY A 459 44.81 -3.36 13.82
CA GLY A 459 44.32 -4.71 14.09
C GLY A 459 45.43 -5.76 14.11
N LYS A 460 45.17 -6.89 14.77
CA LYS A 460 46.05 -8.06 14.76
C LYS A 460 45.47 -9.11 13.83
N ASN A 461 46.29 -9.81 13.06
CA ASN A 461 45.81 -10.87 12.17
C ASN A 461 46.85 -11.98 12.00
N ASN A 462 46.45 -13.09 11.38
CA ASN A 462 47.34 -14.17 10.95
C ASN A 462 47.28 -14.40 9.42
N ALA A 463 46.99 -13.35 8.66
CA ALA A 463 46.85 -13.41 7.21
C ALA A 463 48.21 -13.71 6.54
N THR A 464 48.19 -14.57 5.53
CA THR A 464 49.33 -14.85 4.63
C THR A 464 49.15 -14.22 3.24
N GLY A 465 47.97 -13.66 2.95
CA GLY A 465 47.68 -12.90 1.74
C GLY A 465 46.59 -11.84 1.98
N GLY A 466 46.27 -11.06 0.94
CA GLY A 466 45.34 -9.93 1.02
C GLY A 466 46.03 -8.56 1.11
N TYR A 467 45.35 -7.58 1.69
CA TYR A 467 45.73 -6.16 1.62
C TYR A 467 45.43 -5.41 2.93
N THR A 468 46.36 -4.55 3.36
CA THR A 468 46.20 -3.80 4.63
C THR A 468 45.07 -2.76 4.53
N PHE A 469 44.90 -2.14 3.36
CA PHE A 469 43.81 -1.19 3.11
C PHE A 469 42.82 -1.71 2.08
N ALA A 470 43.20 -1.84 0.81
CA ALA A 470 42.37 -2.47 -0.22
C ALA A 470 43.18 -2.78 -1.49
N LYS A 471 42.71 -3.71 -2.32
CA LYS A 471 43.35 -4.02 -3.61
C LYS A 471 43.20 -2.85 -4.59
N ASN A 472 44.31 -2.22 -5.00
CA ASN A 472 44.31 -1.06 -5.91
C ASN A 472 43.56 0.18 -5.37
N ALA A 473 43.51 0.36 -4.05
CA ALA A 473 42.96 1.59 -3.46
C ALA A 473 43.82 2.82 -3.76
N ASN A 474 43.16 3.97 -3.89
CA ASN A 474 43.81 5.26 -3.74
C ASN A 474 43.89 5.57 -2.24
N THR A 475 45.11 5.63 -1.69
CA THR A 475 45.33 5.89 -0.26
C THR A 475 46.01 7.24 -0.07
N ASP A 476 45.45 8.07 0.80
CA ASP A 476 46.01 9.34 1.22
C ASP A 476 46.02 9.40 2.76
N HIS A 477 47.13 9.82 3.37
CA HIS A 477 47.28 9.88 4.84
C HIS A 477 46.82 8.59 5.57
N CYS A 478 47.24 7.43 5.06
CA CYS A 478 46.87 6.11 5.59
C CYS A 478 48.04 5.46 6.32
N TYR A 479 47.80 5.01 7.56
CA TYR A 479 48.85 4.50 8.46
C TYR A 479 48.54 3.11 9.00
N TYR A 480 49.56 2.28 9.23
CA TYR A 480 49.37 0.94 9.82
C TYR A 480 50.42 0.57 10.87
N LEU A 481 50.00 -0.11 11.94
CA LEU A 481 50.92 -0.70 12.92
C LEU A 481 51.34 -2.13 12.51
N ASN A 482 50.35 -2.94 12.15
CA ASN A 482 50.52 -4.32 11.72
C ASN A 482 50.14 -4.44 10.24
N THR A 483 50.79 -5.31 9.48
CA THR A 483 50.36 -5.60 8.11
C THR A 483 49.22 -6.61 8.11
N CYS A 484 48.23 -6.45 7.23
CA CYS A 484 47.27 -7.50 6.86
C CYS A 484 47.56 -7.86 5.40
N GLY A 485 48.18 -9.02 5.15
CA GLY A 485 48.68 -9.35 3.81
C GLY A 485 49.72 -8.34 3.31
N LYS A 486 49.46 -7.72 2.15
CA LYS A 486 50.35 -6.73 1.54
C LYS A 486 50.29 -5.39 2.29
N ALA A 487 51.46 -4.87 2.65
CA ALA A 487 51.62 -3.54 3.25
C ALA A 487 51.19 -2.43 2.27
N GLN A 488 50.44 -1.44 2.78
CA GLN A 488 49.97 -0.27 2.05
C GLN A 488 49.87 0.90 3.04
N GLY A 489 50.18 2.13 2.61
CA GLY A 489 50.31 3.28 3.51
C GLY A 489 51.65 3.30 4.25
N ASP A 490 51.74 4.17 5.26
CA ASP A 490 52.95 4.36 6.06
C ASP A 490 52.90 3.57 7.37
N ARG A 491 53.98 2.86 7.68
CA ARG A 491 54.07 2.13 8.94
C ARG A 491 54.26 3.08 10.11
N VAL A 492 53.55 2.84 11.21
CA VAL A 492 53.73 3.52 12.49
C VAL A 492 54.23 2.55 13.56
N THR A 493 54.77 3.08 14.65
CA THR A 493 55.22 2.32 15.82
C THR A 493 54.26 2.48 17.00
N GLU A 494 54.36 1.59 17.99
CA GLU A 494 53.61 1.72 19.24
C GLU A 494 53.95 3.00 20.01
N GLU A 495 55.17 3.52 19.87
CA GLU A 495 55.60 4.77 20.50
C GLU A 495 54.91 5.98 19.85
N GLN A 496 54.85 6.00 18.50
CA GLN A 496 54.16 7.05 17.75
C GLN A 496 52.66 7.08 18.06
N LEU A 497 52.05 5.92 18.33
CA LEU A 497 50.65 5.84 18.78
C LEU A 497 50.45 6.41 20.19
N LYS A 498 51.47 6.36 21.05
CA LYS A 498 51.41 6.82 22.45
C LYS A 498 51.76 8.30 22.62
N ASN A 499 52.49 8.91 21.68
CA ASN A 499 53.02 10.27 21.81
C ASN A 499 52.23 11.36 21.04
N GLY A 500 51.15 10.99 20.34
CA GLY A 500 50.28 11.92 19.59
C GLY A 500 50.69 12.17 18.14
N GLU A 501 51.84 11.65 17.69
CA GLU A 501 52.32 11.86 16.32
C GLU A 501 51.35 11.30 15.27
N VAL A 502 50.79 10.10 15.49
CA VAL A 502 49.83 9.50 14.55
C VAL A 502 48.54 10.31 14.47
N ALA A 503 48.07 10.88 15.59
CA ALA A 503 46.89 11.73 15.60
C ALA A 503 47.12 13.02 14.80
N TYR A 504 48.33 13.62 14.87
CA TYR A 504 48.69 14.78 14.05
C TYR A 504 48.75 14.45 12.56
N LYS A 505 49.28 13.27 12.21
CA LYS A 505 49.41 12.80 10.82
C LYS A 505 48.07 12.48 10.13
N LEU A 506 47.02 12.23 10.90
CA LEU A 506 45.67 11.93 10.41
C LEU A 506 44.79 13.19 10.19
N GLN A 507 45.33 14.39 10.42
CA GLN A 507 44.59 15.67 10.39
C GLN A 507 44.82 16.46 9.11
#